data_AF-A0A962AXS1-F1
#
_entry.id   AF-A0A962AXS1-F1
#
_cell.length_a   1.000
_cell.length_b   1.000
_cell.length_c   1.000
_cell.angle_alpha   90.00
_cell.angle_beta   90.00
_cell.angle_gamma   90.00
#
_symmetry.space_group_name_H-M   'P 1'
#
loop_
_entity.id
_entity.type
_entity.pdbx_description
1 polymer ?
#
loop_
_entity_poly.entity_id
_entity_poly.type
_entity_poly.pdbx_seq_one_letter_code
_entity_poly.pdbx_strand_id
1 'polypeptide(L)'
;GGYGMLVGPAATKDDIEMFRMKVKARPERYIAQPTLALSTCPTLTEQGIAPRHLDLRPFVLLGDRMRLEPGGLTRVALRKGSLVVNSSQGGGTKDTWVLEE
;
A
#
# COMPACT_ATOMS: atom_id res chain seq x y z
N GLY A 1 0.00 4.47 8.23
CA GLY A 1 -1.33 5.12 8.12
C GLY A 1 -2.17 4.35 7.14
N GLY A 2 -2.99 3.42 7.64
CA GLY A 2 -3.92 2.57 6.86
C GLY A 2 -5.11 2.12 7.69
N TYR A 3 -5.36 2.80 8.81
CA TYR A 3 -6.51 2.56 9.67
C TYR A 3 -7.75 3.20 9.06
N GLY A 4 -8.89 2.53 9.20
CA GLY A 4 -10.15 3.02 8.66
C GLY A 4 -10.22 2.97 7.14
N MET A 5 -9.75 1.87 6.53
CA MET A 5 -9.87 1.59 5.10
C MET A 5 -10.76 0.37 4.86
N LEU A 6 -11.51 0.38 3.76
CA LEU A 6 -12.32 -0.74 3.27
C LEU A 6 -11.87 -1.09 1.84
N VAL A 7 -11.59 -2.36 1.58
CA VAL A 7 -11.34 -2.86 0.21
C VAL A 7 -12.61 -3.51 -0.30
N GLY A 8 -13.39 -2.77 -1.10
CA GLY A 8 -14.75 -3.17 -1.51
C GLY A 8 -14.88 -4.61 -2.02
N PRO A 9 -14.07 -5.05 -3.01
CA PRO A 9 -14.15 -6.42 -3.55
C PRO A 9 -13.80 -7.54 -2.55
N ALA A 10 -13.11 -7.23 -1.45
CA ALA A 10 -12.69 -8.19 -0.44
C ALA A 10 -13.48 -8.06 0.87
N ALA A 11 -14.47 -7.17 0.93
CA ALA A 11 -15.25 -6.88 2.13
C ALA A 11 -16.55 -7.70 2.17
N THR A 12 -16.99 -8.05 3.38
CA THR A 12 -18.31 -8.65 3.59
C THR A 12 -19.41 -7.59 3.51
N LYS A 13 -20.68 -8.02 3.40
CA LYS A 13 -21.82 -7.09 3.44
C LYS A 13 -21.88 -6.32 4.76
N ASP A 14 -21.54 -6.97 5.87
CA ASP A 14 -21.54 -6.37 7.21
C ASP A 14 -20.42 -5.33 7.34
N ASP A 15 -19.22 -5.62 6.81
CA ASP A 15 -18.12 -4.65 6.75
C ASP A 15 -18.53 -3.41 5.95
N ILE A 16 -19.19 -3.60 4.81
CA ILE A 16 -19.68 -2.51 3.96
C ILE A 16 -20.72 -1.67 4.70
N GLU A 17 -21.69 -2.27 5.39
CA GLU A 17 -22.71 -1.52 6.12
C GLU A 17 -22.10 -0.73 7.30
N MET A 18 -21.24 -1.37 8.08
CA MET A 18 -20.52 -0.70 9.16
C MET A 18 -19.69 0.49 8.63
N PHE A 19 -19.00 0.31 7.50
CA PHE A 19 -18.18 1.37 6.92
C PHE A 19 -19.04 2.48 6.30
N ARG A 20 -20.18 2.14 5.69
CA ARG A 20 -21.18 3.11 5.21
C ARG A 20 -21.64 4.02 6.33
N MET A 21 -21.93 3.48 7.52
CA MET A 21 -22.31 4.31 8.69
C MET A 21 -21.19 5.26 9.11
N LYS A 22 -19.92 4.81 9.09
CA LYS A 22 -18.75 5.66 9.39
C LYS A 22 -18.57 6.79 8.38
N VAL A 23 -18.75 6.49 7.09
CA VAL A 23 -18.65 7.49 6.01
C VAL A 23 -19.78 8.50 6.12
N LYS A 24 -21.03 8.07 6.32
CA LYS A 24 -22.18 8.97 6.50
C LYS A 24 -22.00 9.91 7.70
N ALA A 25 -21.38 9.45 8.78
CA ALA A 25 -21.19 10.26 9.98
C ALA A 25 -20.19 11.40 9.79
N ARG A 26 -19.16 11.23 8.93
CA ARG A 26 -18.10 12.23 8.66
C ARG A 26 -17.55 12.10 7.23
N PRO A 27 -18.35 12.41 6.19
CA PRO A 27 -18.00 12.13 4.79
C PRO A 27 -16.73 12.87 4.34
N GLU A 28 -16.47 14.06 4.88
CA GLU A 28 -15.31 14.89 4.58
C GLU A 28 -13.96 14.26 4.97
N ARG A 29 -13.99 13.21 5.80
CA ARG A 29 -12.78 12.48 6.24
C ARG A 29 -12.39 11.32 5.33
N TYR A 30 -13.18 11.03 4.30
CA TYR A 30 -12.96 9.87 3.44
C TYR A 30 -12.79 10.28 1.98
N ILE A 31 -11.97 9.51 1.29
CA ILE A 31 -11.85 9.52 -0.17
C ILE A 31 -12.07 8.09 -0.68
N ALA A 32 -12.48 7.98 -1.94
CA ALA A 32 -12.63 6.69 -2.61
C ALA A 32 -11.82 6.68 -3.90
N GLN A 33 -11.23 5.53 -4.19
CA GLN A 33 -10.50 5.26 -5.43
C GLN A 33 -10.91 3.88 -5.94
N PRO A 34 -10.90 3.65 -7.27
CA PRO A 34 -11.05 2.32 -7.82
C PRO A 34 -10.00 1.37 -7.24
N THR A 35 -10.37 0.10 -7.03
CA THR A 35 -9.40 -0.90 -6.60
C THR A 35 -8.44 -1.19 -7.75
N LEU A 36 -7.17 -0.86 -7.57
CA LEU A 36 -6.12 -1.09 -8.55
C LEU A 36 -5.49 -2.46 -8.35
N ALA A 37 -5.11 -3.11 -9.46
CA ALA A 37 -4.26 -4.28 -9.43
C ALA A 37 -2.82 -3.84 -9.15
N LEU A 38 -2.44 -3.77 -7.88
CA LEU A 38 -1.07 -3.42 -7.49
C LEU A 38 -0.08 -4.45 -8.05
N SER A 39 1.07 -3.98 -8.51
CA SER A 39 2.17 -4.86 -8.92
C SER A 39 2.62 -5.72 -7.74
N THR A 40 3.24 -6.86 -8.05
CA THR A 40 3.80 -7.76 -7.04
C THR A 40 5.29 -7.98 -7.27
N CYS A 41 6.01 -8.25 -6.19
CA CYS A 41 7.42 -8.64 -6.22
C CYS A 41 7.61 -9.95 -5.44
N PRO A 42 8.50 -10.85 -5.92
CA PRO A 42 8.88 -12.05 -5.18
C PRO A 42 9.27 -11.73 -3.73
N THR A 43 8.59 -12.38 -2.80
CA THR A 43 8.80 -12.20 -1.37
C THR A 43 8.92 -13.56 -0.72
N LEU A 44 9.93 -13.74 0.13
CA LEU A 44 10.10 -14.96 0.90
C LEU A 44 9.02 -15.02 1.98
N THR A 45 8.27 -16.12 2.01
CA THR A 45 7.22 -16.41 2.99
C THR A 45 7.48 -17.78 3.60
N GLU A 46 6.69 -18.15 4.61
CA GLU A 46 6.82 -19.47 5.25
C GLU A 46 6.64 -20.64 4.27
N GLN A 47 5.86 -20.45 3.19
CA GLN A 47 5.62 -21.44 2.14
C GLN A 47 6.63 -21.34 0.97
N GLY A 48 7.69 -20.54 1.10
CA GLY A 48 8.66 -20.28 0.04
C GLY A 48 8.46 -18.93 -0.66
N ILE A 49 8.95 -18.80 -1.90
CA ILE A 49 8.86 -17.55 -2.66
C ILE A 49 7.45 -17.40 -3.22
N ALA A 50 6.78 -16.30 -2.87
CA ALA A 50 5.43 -16.00 -3.36
C ALA A 50 5.28 -14.52 -3.72
N PRO A 51 4.38 -14.17 -4.66
CA PRO A 51 4.11 -12.78 -5.00
C PRO A 51 3.43 -12.06 -3.82
N ARG A 52 3.87 -10.82 -3.57
CA ARG A 52 3.24 -9.90 -2.61
C ARG A 52 3.15 -8.50 -3.20
N HIS A 53 2.06 -7.81 -2.91
CA HIS A 53 1.85 -6.44 -3.36
C HIS A 53 2.82 -5.49 -2.66
N LEU A 54 3.27 -4.49 -3.39
CA LEU A 54 4.18 -3.46 -2.90
C LEU A 54 3.76 -2.07 -3.35
N ASP A 55 4.29 -1.07 -2.67
CA ASP A 55 4.36 0.28 -3.20
C ASP A 55 5.77 0.85 -3.07
N LEU A 56 6.06 1.86 -3.90
CA LEU A 56 7.32 2.56 -3.92
C LEU A 56 7.07 4.01 -3.55
N ARG A 57 7.83 4.51 -2.57
CA ARG A 57 7.86 5.91 -2.18
C ARG A 57 9.23 6.50 -2.48
N PRO A 58 9.41 7.12 -3.66
CA PRO A 58 10.59 7.93 -3.91
C PRO A 58 10.50 9.26 -3.14
N PHE A 59 11.63 9.96 -3.02
CA PHE A 59 11.71 11.25 -2.35
C PHE A 59 12.21 12.30 -3.34
N VAL A 60 11.39 13.32 -3.58
CA VAL A 60 11.78 14.49 -4.36
C VAL A 60 12.41 15.50 -3.39
N LEU A 61 13.62 15.94 -3.71
CA LEU A 61 14.35 16.97 -2.98
C LEU A 61 14.22 18.30 -3.72
N LEU A 62 13.79 19.35 -3.01
CA LEU A 62 13.63 20.68 -3.55
C LEU A 62 14.56 21.66 -2.83
N GLY A 63 15.45 22.28 -3.60
CA GLY A 63 16.25 23.46 -3.22
C GLY A 63 16.25 24.43 -4.39
N ASP A 64 17.43 24.92 -4.80
CA ASP A 64 17.57 25.73 -6.02
C ASP A 64 17.11 24.99 -7.29
N ARG A 65 17.12 23.65 -7.26
CA ARG A 65 16.61 22.77 -8.31
C ARG A 65 15.84 21.61 -7.70
N MET A 66 14.87 21.08 -8.44
CA MET A 66 14.17 19.85 -8.10
C MET A 66 15.02 18.65 -8.56
N ARG A 67 15.25 17.69 -7.67
CA ARG A 67 15.96 16.44 -8.00
C ARG A 67 15.35 15.23 -7.29
N LEU A 68 15.65 14.05 -7.81
CA LEU A 68 15.27 12.76 -7.24
C LEU A 68 16.52 11.90 -7.17
N GLU A 69 16.82 11.37 -6.00
CA GLU A 69 17.96 10.44 -5.83
C GLU A 69 17.55 9.04 -6.34
N PRO A 70 18.48 8.26 -6.92
CA PRO A 70 18.19 6.93 -7.48
C PRO A 70 17.88 5.91 -6.38
N GLY A 71 16.65 5.95 -5.86
CA GLY A 71 16.19 5.06 -4.81
C GLY A 71 14.83 5.45 -4.24
N GLY A 72 14.46 4.80 -3.14
CA GLY A 72 13.21 5.07 -2.45
C GLY A 72 12.87 4.02 -1.41
N LEU A 73 11.82 4.28 -0.65
CA LEU A 73 11.28 3.33 0.31
C LEU A 73 10.30 2.40 -0.40
N THR A 74 10.66 1.13 -0.56
CA THR A 74 9.70 0.10 -1.00
C THR A 74 9.06 -0.55 0.22
N ARG A 75 7.73 -0.62 0.23
CA ARG A 75 6.96 -1.32 1.28
C ARG A 75 6.21 -2.50 0.68
N VAL A 76 6.11 -3.59 1.43
CA VAL A 76 5.51 -4.84 0.95
C VAL A 76 4.43 -5.32 1.92
N ALA A 77 3.28 -5.73 1.38
CA ALA A 77 2.21 -6.36 2.14
C ALA A 77 2.56 -7.83 2.38
N LEU A 78 2.92 -8.21 3.61
CA LEU A 78 3.40 -9.58 3.89
C LEU A 78 2.26 -10.62 3.91
N ARG A 79 1.05 -10.20 4.26
CA ARG A 79 -0.14 -11.06 4.28
C ARG A 79 -0.60 -11.36 2.84
N LYS A 80 -0.84 -12.63 2.54
CA LYS A 80 -1.34 -13.09 1.24
C LYS A 80 -2.63 -12.34 0.86
N GLY A 81 -2.68 -11.79 -0.35
CA GLY A 81 -3.84 -11.07 -0.89
C GLY A 81 -4.11 -9.69 -0.26
N SER A 82 -3.28 -9.25 0.69
CA SER A 82 -3.44 -7.93 1.29
C SER A 82 -2.92 -6.84 0.34
N LEU A 83 -3.71 -5.79 0.16
CA LEU A 83 -3.28 -4.53 -0.48
C LEU A 83 -2.69 -3.53 0.54
N VAL A 84 -2.66 -3.90 1.82
CA VAL A 84 -2.18 -3.04 2.91
C VAL A 84 -0.68 -3.24 3.09
N VAL A 85 0.10 -2.25 2.64
CA VAL A 85 1.57 -2.22 2.75
C VAL A 85 2.07 -1.43 3.97
N ASN A 86 1.18 -0.90 4.80
CA ASN A 86 1.57 -0.11 5.98
C ASN A 86 2.23 -0.98 7.06
N SER A 87 3.35 -0.49 7.59
CA SER A 87 4.11 -1.16 8.68
C SER A 87 3.28 -1.41 9.93
N SER A 88 2.38 -0.48 10.29
CA SER A 88 1.48 -0.61 11.43
C SER A 88 0.50 -1.80 11.35
N GLN A 89 0.39 -2.45 10.19
CA GLN A 89 -0.50 -3.59 9.96
C GLN A 89 0.26 -4.79 9.37
N GLY A 90 1.55 -4.92 9.68
CA GLY A 90 2.37 -6.05 9.24
C GLY A 90 2.98 -5.88 7.84
N GLY A 91 3.12 -4.65 7.37
CA GLY A 91 3.90 -4.32 6.18
C GLY A 91 5.41 -4.43 6.44
N GLY A 92 6.14 -5.05 5.52
CA GLY A 92 7.59 -5.08 5.51
C GLY A 92 8.18 -3.99 4.63
N THR A 93 9.51 -3.94 4.55
CA THR A 93 10.24 -3.08 3.60
C THR A 93 11.17 -3.91 2.73
N LYS A 94 11.51 -3.38 1.57
CA LYS A 94 12.51 -3.94 0.66
C LYS A 94 13.45 -2.82 0.22
N ASP A 95 14.67 -3.21 -0.13
CA ASP A 95 15.59 -2.31 -0.81
C ASP A 95 15.09 -2.01 -2.23
N THR A 96 15.39 -0.81 -2.74
CA THR A 96 14.97 -0.35 -4.06
C THR A 96 16.21 -0.10 -4.90
N TRP A 97 16.46 -0.96 -5.89
CA TRP A 97 17.59 -0.79 -6.79
C TRP A 97 17.15 -0.06 -8.06
N VAL A 98 17.81 1.07 -8.34
CA VAL A 98 17.72 1.77 -9.61
C VAL A 98 19.05 1.50 -10.32
N LEU A 99 18.99 0.79 -11.45
CA LEU A 99 20.18 0.42 -12.20
C LEU A 99 20.59 1.57 -13.12
N GLU A 100 21.89 1.80 -13.24
CA GLU A 100 22.49 2.62 -14.29
C GLU A 100 22.65 1.78 -15.57
N GLU A 101 22.77 2.45 -16.72
CA GLU A 101 23.02 1.80 -18.03
C GLU A 101 24.45 1.24 -18.14
#